data_AF-A0A643FLW8-F1
#
_entry.id   AF-A0A643FLW8-F1
#
_cell.length_a   1.000
_cell.length_b   1.000
_cell.length_c   1.000
_cell.angle_alpha   90.00
_cell.angle_beta   90.00
_cell.angle_gamma   90.00
#
_symmetry.space_group_name_H-M   'P 1'
#
loop_
_entity.id
_entity.type
_entity.pdbx_description
1 polymer ?
#
loop_
_entity_poly.entity_id
_entity_poly.type
_entity_poly.pdbx_seq_one_letter_code
_entity_poly.pdbx_strand_id
1 'polypeptide(L)'
;MGRPSAGRVFYGAPAAPLSAAASMAAGKLFSACEVLLADHSPNLLGEWCIADVDLALMLNRLVRNGDAVPGRLADYAAHQWRRPSVQRWVALNRPPL
;
A
#
# COMPACT_ATOMS: atom_id res chain seq x y z
N MET A 1 -15.39 -2.88 17.92
CA MET A 1 -15.54 -2.83 16.45
C MET A 1 -14.55 -1.80 15.92
N GLY A 2 -13.42 -2.24 15.35
CA GLY A 2 -12.37 -1.32 14.86
C GLY A 2 -12.79 -0.70 13.52
N ARG A 3 -12.83 0.63 13.44
CA ARG A 3 -13.13 1.35 12.19
C ARG A 3 -12.08 0.99 11.12
N PRO A 4 -12.47 0.79 9.84
CA PRO A 4 -11.54 0.54 8.76
C PRO A 4 -10.67 1.79 8.47
N SER A 5 -9.36 1.64 8.57
CA SER A 5 -8.35 2.72 8.55
C SER A 5 -8.04 3.32 7.16
N ALA A 6 -9.03 3.45 6.27
CA ALA A 6 -8.79 3.91 4.89
C ALA A 6 -8.27 5.36 4.77
N GLY A 7 -8.24 6.13 5.86
CA GLY A 7 -7.96 7.56 5.85
C GLY A 7 -6.49 7.99 5.84
N ARG A 8 -5.49 7.12 6.05
CA ARG A 8 -4.11 7.59 6.31
C ARG A 8 -3.25 7.97 5.12
N VAL A 9 -3.54 7.44 3.94
CA VAL A 9 -2.81 7.85 2.74
C VAL A 9 -3.10 9.32 2.39
N PHE A 10 -4.27 9.84 2.78
CA PHE A 10 -4.70 11.19 2.43
C PHE A 10 -4.88 12.14 3.63
N TYR A 11 -5.29 11.67 4.81
CA TYR A 11 -5.69 12.54 5.94
C TYR A 11 -4.79 12.46 7.18
N GLY A 12 -3.72 11.66 7.17
CA GLY A 12 -2.61 11.78 8.15
C GLY A 12 -2.92 11.56 9.65
N ALA A 13 -4.12 11.14 10.04
CA ALA A 13 -4.44 10.93 11.45
C ALA A 13 -3.59 9.81 12.08
N PRO A 14 -3.10 9.95 13.34
CA PRO A 14 -2.41 8.88 14.04
C PRO A 14 -3.38 7.70 14.22
N ALA A 15 -2.92 6.48 13.94
CA ALA A 15 -3.69 5.30 14.31
C ALA A 15 -2.87 4.40 15.20
N ALA A 16 -3.60 3.64 16.00
CA ALA A 16 -3.06 2.62 16.88
C ALA A 16 -2.19 1.62 16.09
N PRO A 17 -1.23 0.98 16.78
CA PRO A 17 -0.51 -0.17 16.23
C PRO A 17 -1.47 -1.21 15.64
N LEU A 18 -1.00 -1.99 14.67
CA LEU A 18 -1.79 -3.09 14.12
C LEU A 18 -2.24 -4.03 15.24
N SER A 19 -3.52 -4.38 15.23
CA SER A 19 -4.02 -5.47 16.06
C SER A 19 -3.42 -6.80 15.61
N ALA A 20 -3.47 -7.84 16.45
CA ALA A 20 -2.96 -9.16 16.08
C ALA A 20 -3.56 -9.69 14.76
N ALA A 21 -4.87 -9.53 14.56
CA ALA A 21 -5.54 -9.91 13.32
C ALA A 21 -5.06 -9.09 12.10
N ALA A 22 -4.80 -7.79 12.28
CA ALA A 22 -4.28 -6.93 11.22
C ALA A 22 -2.83 -7.27 10.87
N SER A 23 -2.00 -7.59 11.87
CA SER A 23 -0.63 -8.07 11.65
C SER A 23 -0.60 -9.39 10.89
N MET A 24 -1.51 -10.33 11.20
CA MET A 24 -1.65 -11.57 10.42
C MET A 24 -2.10 -11.30 8.98
N ALA A 25 -3.00 -10.35 8.77
CA ALA A 25 -3.43 -9.96 7.42
C ALA A 25 -2.29 -9.31 6.62
N ALA A 26 -1.47 -8.47 7.26
CA ALA A 26 -0.26 -7.92 6.64
C ALA A 26 0.73 -9.02 6.26
N GLY A 27 0.94 -10.01 7.13
CA GLY A 27 1.76 -11.19 6.82
C GLY A 27 1.26 -11.93 5.58
N LYS A 28 -0.05 -12.19 5.47
CA LYS A 28 -0.65 -12.82 4.28
C LYS A 28 -0.44 -11.98 3.01
N LEU A 29 -0.59 -10.67 3.12
CA LEU A 29 -0.33 -9.74 2.01
C LEU A 29 1.12 -9.86 1.53
N PHE A 30 2.09 -9.85 2.46
CA PHE A 30 3.51 -9.95 2.11
C PHE A 30 3.82 -11.30 1.47
N SER A 31 3.32 -12.41 2.02
CA SER A 31 3.51 -13.73 1.42
C SER A 31 2.96 -13.82 0.00
N ALA A 32 1.81 -13.21 -0.28
CA ALA A 32 1.26 -13.15 -1.64
C ALA A 32 2.16 -12.31 -2.57
N CYS A 33 2.71 -11.19 -2.09
CA CYS A 33 3.59 -10.33 -2.88
C CYS A 33 4.90 -11.02 -3.26
N GLU A 34 5.49 -11.82 -2.36
CA GLU A 34 6.73 -12.57 -2.67
C GLU A 34 6.53 -13.54 -3.85
N VAL A 35 5.34 -14.15 -3.96
CA VAL A 35 5.00 -15.03 -5.08
C VAL A 35 4.72 -14.23 -6.36
N LEU A 36 3.92 -13.17 -6.26
CA LEU A 36 3.45 -12.42 -7.43
C LEU A 36 4.52 -11.49 -8.03
N LEU A 37 5.46 -11.01 -7.21
CA LEU A 37 6.53 -10.11 -7.64
C LEU A 37 7.85 -10.85 -7.78
N ALA A 38 7.88 -12.16 -8.01
CA ALA A 38 9.09 -12.97 -8.14
C ALA A 38 10.14 -12.32 -9.08
N ASP A 39 11.41 -12.60 -8.83
CA ASP A 39 12.55 -12.11 -9.65
C ASP A 39 12.65 -10.58 -9.79
N HIS A 40 12.20 -9.85 -8.77
CA HIS A 40 12.20 -8.38 -8.72
C HIS A 40 11.38 -7.75 -9.85
N SER A 41 10.29 -8.41 -10.26
CA SER A 41 9.37 -7.86 -11.26
C SER A 41 8.87 -6.47 -10.85
N PRO A 42 8.90 -5.47 -11.74
CA PRO A 42 8.44 -4.12 -11.46
C PRO A 42 6.90 -4.02 -11.38
N ASN A 43 6.17 -5.02 -11.89
CA ASN A 43 4.70 -5.06 -11.91
C ASN A 43 4.17 -6.47 -11.56
N LEU A 44 2.93 -6.55 -11.10
CA LEU A 44 2.33 -7.82 -10.65
C LEU A 44 2.16 -8.87 -11.76
N LEU A 45 1.84 -8.43 -12.99
CA LEU A 45 1.48 -9.33 -14.08
C LEU A 45 2.37 -9.11 -15.31
N GLY A 46 3.64 -8.81 -15.06
CA GLY A 46 4.64 -8.44 -16.08
C GLY A 46 4.46 -7.01 -16.59
N GLU A 47 3.31 -6.72 -17.18
CA GLU A 47 2.92 -5.36 -17.55
C GLU A 47 2.17 -4.66 -16.42
N TRP A 48 2.19 -3.33 -16.44
CA TRP A 48 1.45 -2.53 -15.48
C TRP A 48 -0.06 -2.73 -15.66
N CYS A 49 -0.76 -2.95 -14.56
CA CYS A 49 -2.21 -3.02 -14.50
C CYS A 49 -2.76 -2.24 -13.30
N ILE A 50 -4.09 -2.12 -13.21
CA ILE A 50 -4.72 -1.39 -12.10
C ILE A 50 -4.44 -2.04 -10.74
N ALA A 51 -4.23 -3.36 -10.69
CA ALA A 51 -3.93 -4.06 -9.44
C ALA A 51 -2.60 -3.57 -8.82
N ASP A 52 -1.69 -3.04 -9.62
CA ASP A 52 -0.44 -2.47 -9.12
C ASP A 52 -0.66 -1.25 -8.23
N VAL A 53 -1.61 -0.37 -8.60
CA VAL A 53 -1.92 0.79 -7.76
C VAL A 53 -2.72 0.40 -6.52
N ASP A 54 -3.60 -0.60 -6.63
CA ASP A 54 -4.33 -1.12 -5.47
C ASP A 54 -3.38 -1.72 -4.44
N LEU A 55 -2.41 -2.53 -4.89
CA LEU A 55 -1.38 -3.08 -4.01
C LEU A 55 -0.48 -1.98 -3.42
N ALA A 56 -0.02 -1.04 -4.25
CA ALA A 56 0.79 0.08 -3.77
C ALA A 56 0.05 0.93 -2.72
N LEU A 57 -1.27 1.12 -2.87
CA LEU A 57 -2.09 1.80 -1.88
C LEU A 57 -2.14 1.03 -0.55
N MET A 58 -2.31 -0.31 -0.60
CA MET A 58 -2.32 -1.16 0.60
C MET A 58 -0.98 -1.10 1.34
N LEU A 59 0.13 -1.19 0.61
CA LEU A 59 1.49 -1.12 1.18
C LEU A 59 1.79 0.28 1.74
N ASN A 60 1.43 1.35 1.02
CA ASN A 60 1.63 2.73 1.48
C ASN A 60 0.83 3.04 2.76
N ARG A 61 -0.28 2.35 3.04
CA ARG A 61 -1.00 2.48 4.32
C ARG A 61 -0.16 2.00 5.49
N LEU A 62 0.56 0.89 5.31
CA LEU A 62 1.45 0.32 6.32
C LEU A 62 2.69 1.19 6.50
N VAL A 63 3.35 1.56 5.39
CA VAL A 63 4.53 2.44 5.41
C VAL A 63 4.22 3.77 6.10
N ARG A 64 3.10 4.42 5.76
CA ARG A 64 2.70 5.71 6.37
C ARG A 64 2.24 5.58 7.81
N ASN A 65 1.87 4.38 8.27
CA ASN A 65 1.63 4.10 9.68
C ASN A 65 2.95 3.89 10.46
N GLY A 66 4.08 3.71 9.77
CA GLY A 66 5.31 3.25 10.41
C GLY A 66 5.28 1.76 10.78
N ASP A 67 4.37 0.98 10.18
CA ASP A 67 4.39 -0.46 10.32
C ASP A 67 5.60 -1.04 9.57
N ALA A 68 6.13 -2.16 10.06
CA ALA A 68 7.21 -2.86 9.38
C ALA A 68 6.73 -3.42 8.02
N VAL A 69 7.36 -2.96 6.95
CA VAL A 69 7.15 -3.43 5.58
C VAL A 69 8.50 -3.86 5.01
N PRO A 70 8.61 -5.04 4.37
CA PRO A 70 9.84 -5.43 3.69
C PRO A 70 10.29 -4.35 2.70
N GLY A 71 11.58 -3.99 2.72
CA GLY A 71 12.11 -2.85 1.95
C GLY A 71 11.75 -2.92 0.46
N ARG A 72 11.87 -4.10 -0.15
CA ARG A 72 11.48 -4.35 -1.54
C ARG A 72 10.02 -4.00 -1.85
N LEU A 73 9.09 -4.30 -0.93
CA LEU A 73 7.67 -3.99 -1.11
C LEU A 73 7.40 -2.49 -0.94
N ALA A 74 8.15 -1.82 -0.04
CA ALA A 74 8.10 -0.37 0.08
C ALA A 74 8.63 0.30 -1.21
N ASP A 75 9.72 -0.20 -1.79
CA ASP A 75 10.28 0.29 -3.05
C ASP A 75 9.32 0.08 -4.23
N TYR A 76 8.71 -1.10 -4.32
CA TYR A 76 7.66 -1.40 -5.30
C TYR A 76 6.49 -0.40 -5.16
N ALA A 77 5.99 -0.21 -3.93
CA ALA A 77 4.89 0.73 -3.70
C ALA A 77 5.26 2.16 -4.10
N ALA A 78 6.49 2.61 -3.77
CA ALA A 78 6.99 3.92 -4.17
C ALA A 78 7.12 4.06 -5.69
N HIS A 79 7.59 3.02 -6.38
CA HIS A 79 7.66 2.99 -7.85
C HIS A 79 6.28 3.14 -8.48
N GLN A 80 5.30 2.32 -8.08
CA GLN A 80 3.95 2.40 -8.64
C GLN A 80 3.29 3.74 -8.30
N TRP A 81 3.61 4.34 -7.15
CA TRP A 81 3.11 5.65 -6.75
C TRP A 81 3.56 6.78 -7.67
N ARG A 82 4.76 6.70 -8.25
CA ARG A 82 5.31 7.74 -9.15
C ARG A 82 4.59 7.83 -10.50
N ARG A 83 3.78 6.84 -10.87
CA ARG A 83 3.10 6.82 -12.17
C ARG A 83 2.26 8.09 -12.37
N PRO A 84 2.33 8.77 -13.55
CA PRO A 84 1.62 10.03 -13.77
C PRO A 84 0.11 9.96 -13.52
N SER A 85 -0.56 8.86 -13.90
CA SER A 85 -1.99 8.68 -13.64
C SER A 85 -2.31 8.58 -12.14
N VAL A 86 -1.44 7.93 -11.37
CA VAL A 86 -1.58 7.80 -9.92
C VAL A 86 -1.33 9.14 -9.24
N GLN A 87 -0.29 9.87 -9.64
CA GLN A 87 -0.02 11.21 -9.13
C GLN A 87 -1.16 12.20 -9.40
N ARG A 88 -1.75 12.16 -10.61
CA ARG A 88 -2.97 12.94 -10.90
C ARG A 88 -4.12 12.59 -9.97
N TRP A 89 -4.34 11.30 -9.70
CA TRP A 89 -5.37 10.87 -8.75
C TRP A 89 -5.06 11.31 -7.31
N VAL A 90 -3.80 11.21 -6.86
CA VAL A 90 -3.35 11.63 -5.53
C VAL A 90 -3.52 13.14 -5.32
N ALA A 91 -3.29 13.94 -6.35
CA ALA A 91 -3.39 15.41 -6.31
C ALA A 91 -4.83 15.94 -6.34
N LEU A 92 -5.83 15.09 -6.58
CA LEU A 92 -7.24 15.50 -6.54
C LEU A 92 -7.62 15.96 -5.13
N ASN A 93 -8.28 17.13 -5.04
CA ASN A 93 -8.83 17.64 -3.79
C ASN A 93 -9.74 16.60 -3.13
N ARG A 94 -9.57 16.43 -1.83
CA ARG A 94 -10.35 15.50 -1.02
C ARG A 94 -11.29 16.31 -0.12
N PRO A 95 -12.58 15.95 -0.02
CA PRO A 95 -13.47 16.58 0.94
C PRO A 95 -12.95 16.33 2.37
N PRO A 96 -13.15 17.28 3.31
CA PRO A 96 -12.80 17.06 4.71
C PRO A 96 -13.60 15.89 5.32
N LEU A 97 -13.01 15.24 6.32
CA LEU A 97 -13.61 14.13 7.08
C LEU A 97 -14.71 14.61 8.04
#